data_AF-A0A535CHI3-F1
#
_entry.id   AF-A0A535CHI3-F1
#
_cell.length_a   1.000
_cell.length_b   1.000
_cell.length_c   1.000
_cell.angle_alpha   90.00
_cell.angle_beta   90.00
_cell.angle_gamma   90.00
#
_symmetry.space_group_name_H-M   'P 1'
#
loop_
_entity.id
_entity.type
_entity.pdbx_description
1 polymer ?
#
loop_
_entity_poly.entity_id
_entity_poly.type
_entity_poly.pdbx_seq_one_letter_code
_entity_poly.pdbx_strand_id
1 'polypeptide(L)'
;MTLRLVEPIRAELRRHNLLDLYNSIELPLTPVLLQMELYGVALDAGFLSELEKKLSEQIHKLETEIYASVGHQFNINSTKQLGDILFGELKLPSGKKTKTGYSVSADVIEGLRGKHPMVDSLLEYRQLTKLKSTYVDGLLALMDPVTGRQRWDGRSGGPSLLIQAMCCSPPTTHSSSYASWRTLRMSRAWLKHSAKVRIFIQ
;
A
#
# COMPACT_ATOMS: atom_id res chain seq x y z
N MET A 1 -30.87 21.40 5.97
CA MET A 1 -30.51 20.75 7.24
C MET A 1 -29.13 21.16 7.75
N THR A 2 -28.10 21.23 6.91
CA THR A 2 -26.72 21.63 7.27
C THR A 2 -26.61 23.03 7.90
N LEU A 3 -27.39 24.01 7.44
CA LEU A 3 -27.36 25.39 7.98
C LEU A 3 -27.66 25.49 9.49
N ARG A 4 -28.45 24.56 10.05
CA ARG A 4 -28.78 24.54 11.49
C ARG A 4 -27.57 24.19 12.37
N LEU A 5 -26.56 23.54 11.81
CA LEU A 5 -25.37 23.08 12.52
C LEU A 5 -24.21 24.08 12.47
N VAL A 6 -24.30 25.09 11.60
CA VAL A 6 -23.21 26.06 11.39
C VAL A 6 -22.92 26.84 12.68
N GLU A 7 -23.94 27.40 13.32
CA GLU A 7 -23.74 28.22 14.52
C GLU A 7 -23.26 27.39 15.75
N PRO A 8 -23.85 26.22 16.05
CA PRO A 8 -23.33 25.35 17.11
C PRO A 8 -21.87 24.94 16.91
N ILE A 9 -21.47 24.54 15.69
CA ILE A 9 -20.10 24.13 15.39
C ILE A 9 -19.14 25.32 15.48
N ARG A 10 -19.54 26.49 14.96
CA ARG A 10 -18.73 27.70 15.05
C ARG A 10 -18.53 28.17 16.49
N ALA A 11 -19.53 28.01 17.36
CA ALA A 11 -19.40 28.28 18.78
C ALA A 11 -18.39 27.33 19.45
N GLU A 12 -18.43 26.04 19.12
CA GLU A 12 -17.47 25.04 19.63
C GLU A 12 -16.04 25.36 19.15
N LEU A 13 -15.86 25.71 17.87
CA LEU A 13 -14.56 26.11 17.31
C LEU A 13 -13.97 27.34 18.00
N ARG A 14 -14.81 28.33 18.36
CA ARG A 14 -14.37 29.47 19.17
C ARG A 14 -13.95 29.04 20.57
N ARG A 15 -14.71 28.17 21.23
CA ARG A 15 -14.39 27.65 22.57
C ARG A 15 -13.03 26.95 22.61
N HIS A 16 -12.64 26.31 21.51
CA HIS A 16 -11.36 25.62 21.35
C HIS A 16 -10.24 26.47 20.70
N ASN A 17 -10.45 27.77 20.44
CA ASN A 17 -9.52 28.65 19.72
C ASN A 17 -9.08 28.10 18.35
N LEU A 18 -9.94 27.34 17.67
CA LEU A 18 -9.68 26.74 16.36
C LEU A 18 -10.26 27.56 15.20
N LEU A 19 -10.99 28.64 15.51
CA LEU A 19 -11.69 29.42 14.49
C LEU A 19 -10.71 30.06 13.49
N ASP A 20 -9.57 30.56 13.96
CA ASP A 20 -8.57 31.19 13.10
C ASP A 20 -7.86 30.16 12.22
N LEU A 21 -7.52 28.98 12.77
CA LEU A 21 -6.97 27.86 12.01
C LEU A 21 -7.94 27.41 10.90
N TYR A 22 -9.22 27.27 11.23
CA TYR A 22 -10.25 26.89 10.28
C TYR A 22 -10.37 27.90 9.13
N ASN A 23 -10.38 29.20 9.43
CA ASN A 23 -10.56 30.25 8.42
C ASN A 23 -9.29 30.51 7.58
N SER A 24 -8.11 30.38 8.19
CA SER A 24 -6.83 30.72 7.53
C SER A 24 -6.19 29.56 6.80
N ILE A 25 -6.47 28.31 7.20
CA ILE A 25 -5.84 27.12 6.65
C ILE A 25 -6.88 26.17 6.04
N GLU A 26 -7.83 25.65 6.83
CA GLU A 26 -8.75 24.59 6.37
C GLU A 26 -9.68 25.06 5.23
N LEU A 27 -10.27 26.25 5.37
CA LEU A 27 -11.16 26.81 4.34
C LEU A 27 -10.40 27.13 3.04
N PRO A 28 -9.25 27.82 3.04
CA PRO A 28 -8.45 28.05 1.84
C PRO A 28 -7.85 26.78 1.22
N LEU A 29 -7.62 25.73 2.02
CA LEU A 29 -7.12 24.44 1.53
C LEU A 29 -8.18 23.68 0.71
N THR A 30 -9.46 23.86 1.03
CA THR A 30 -10.58 23.18 0.35
C THR A 30 -10.57 23.37 -1.19
N PRO A 31 -10.50 24.59 -1.75
CA PRO A 31 -10.44 24.77 -3.21
C PRO A 31 -9.15 24.22 -3.83
N VAL A 32 -8.02 24.22 -3.09
CA VAL A 32 -6.76 23.63 -3.57
C VAL A 32 -6.89 22.12 -3.71
N LEU A 33 -7.46 21.45 -2.70
CA LEU A 33 -7.73 20.01 -2.75
C LEU A 33 -8.70 19.65 -3.89
N LEU A 34 -9.73 20.47 -4.10
CA LEU A 34 -10.67 20.28 -5.21
C LEU A 34 -9.96 20.39 -6.57
N GLN A 35 -9.06 21.37 -6.74
CA GLN A 35 -8.26 21.49 -7.95
C GLN A 35 -7.35 20.26 -8.15
N MET A 36 -6.66 19.82 -7.10
CA MET A 36 -5.82 18.62 -7.14
C MET A 36 -6.63 17.38 -7.55
N GLU A 37 -7.85 17.23 -7.02
CA GLU A 37 -8.79 16.17 -7.38
C GLU A 37 -9.17 16.24 -8.86
N LEU A 38 -9.57 17.43 -9.34
CA LEU A 38 -9.96 17.63 -10.73
C LEU A 38 -8.83 17.38 -11.73
N TYR A 39 -7.59 17.80 -11.44
CA TYR A 39 -6.44 17.56 -12.31
C TYR A 39 -5.98 16.10 -12.33
N GLY A 40 -6.08 15.42 -11.20
CA GLY A 40 -5.63 14.04 -11.02
C GLY A 40 -4.13 13.85 -11.24
N VAL A 41 -3.70 12.59 -11.12
CA VAL A 41 -2.31 12.17 -11.35
C VAL A 41 -2.21 11.42 -12.67
N ALA A 42 -1.30 11.84 -13.54
CA ALA A 42 -1.01 11.10 -14.77
C ALA A 42 -0.19 9.84 -14.44
N LEU A 43 -0.64 8.68 -14.93
CA LEU A 43 0.08 7.42 -14.80
C LEU A 43 0.51 6.90 -16.17
N ASP A 44 1.68 6.26 -16.22
CA ASP A 44 2.16 5.58 -17.41
C ASP A 44 1.65 4.14 -17.42
N ALA A 45 0.57 3.91 -18.18
CA ALA A 45 -0.05 2.60 -18.33
C ALA A 45 0.91 1.54 -18.91
N GLY A 46 1.78 1.95 -19.85
CA GLY A 46 2.77 1.05 -20.46
C GLY A 46 3.78 0.57 -19.42
N PHE A 47 4.31 1.50 -18.63
CA PHE A 47 5.21 1.16 -17.53
C PHE A 47 4.55 0.28 -16.47
N LEU A 48 3.30 0.55 -16.10
CA LEU A 48 2.57 -0.25 -15.12
C LEU A 48 2.31 -1.68 -15.63
N SER A 49 1.95 -1.85 -16.90
CA SER A 49 1.77 -3.18 -17.49
C SER A 49 3.08 -3.97 -17.58
N GLU A 50 4.19 -3.32 -17.93
CA GLU A 50 5.51 -3.97 -17.86
C GLU A 50 5.91 -4.37 -16.44
N LEU A 51 5.59 -3.52 -15.47
CA LEU A 51 5.85 -3.80 -14.05
C LEU A 51 4.99 -4.96 -13.56
N GLU A 52 3.72 -5.01 -13.93
CA GLU A 52 2.80 -6.09 -13.62
C GLU A 52 3.34 -7.45 -14.12
N LYS A 53 3.81 -7.50 -15.37
CA LYS A 53 4.42 -8.71 -15.96
C LYS A 53 5.65 -9.15 -15.19
N LYS A 54 6.59 -8.24 -14.94
CA LYS A 54 7.82 -8.53 -14.17
C LYS A 54 7.54 -9.02 -12.76
N LEU A 55 6.57 -8.40 -12.07
CA LEU A 55 6.15 -8.84 -10.74
C LEU A 55 5.50 -10.21 -10.78
N SER A 56 4.63 -10.47 -11.78
CA SER A 56 3.97 -11.76 -11.93
C SER A 56 4.97 -12.90 -12.19
N GLU A 57 5.97 -12.66 -13.03
CA GLU A 57 7.06 -13.62 -13.27
C GLU A 57 7.86 -13.92 -11.99
N GLN A 58 8.18 -12.89 -11.20
CA GLN A 58 8.89 -13.06 -9.93
C GLN A 58 8.04 -13.83 -8.90
N ILE A 59 6.75 -13.52 -8.81
CA ILE A 59 5.81 -14.19 -7.92
C ILE A 59 5.72 -15.69 -8.27
N HIS A 60 5.60 -16.05 -9.55
CA HIS A 60 5.54 -17.44 -9.96
C HIS A 60 6.85 -18.21 -9.71
N LYS A 61 8.01 -17.56 -9.86
CA LYS A 61 9.29 -18.17 -9.49
C LYS A 61 9.35 -18.50 -8.00
N LEU A 62 9.03 -17.51 -7.14
CA LEU A 62 9.00 -17.71 -5.68
C LEU A 62 7.98 -18.76 -5.26
N GLU A 63 6.81 -18.78 -5.91
CA GLU A 63 5.77 -19.78 -5.68
C GLU A 63 6.27 -21.19 -5.99
N THR A 64 6.98 -21.36 -7.11
CA THR A 64 7.60 -22.64 -7.49
C THR A 64 8.68 -23.07 -6.48
N GLU A 65 9.51 -22.14 -6.02
CA GLU A 65 10.53 -22.39 -4.99
C GLU A 65 9.92 -22.80 -3.65
N ILE A 66 8.81 -22.16 -3.26
CA ILE A 66 8.05 -22.51 -2.05
C ILE A 66 7.48 -23.93 -2.17
N TYR A 67 6.85 -24.26 -3.30
CA TYR A 67 6.32 -25.61 -3.53
C TYR A 67 7.42 -26.67 -3.58
N ALA A 68 8.56 -26.37 -4.20
CA ALA A 68 9.71 -27.27 -4.22
C ALA A 68 10.31 -27.52 -2.82
N SER A 69 10.28 -26.50 -1.96
CA SER A 69 10.79 -26.59 -0.58
C SER A 69 9.90 -27.43 0.34
N VAL A 70 8.59 -27.47 0.08
CA VAL A 70 7.61 -28.20 0.90
C VAL A 70 7.29 -29.58 0.30
N GLY A 71 7.41 -29.73 -1.03
CA GLY A 71 7.17 -30.99 -1.74
C GLY A 71 5.73 -31.20 -2.22
N HIS A 72 4.82 -30.27 -1.95
CA HIS A 72 3.45 -30.28 -2.48
C HIS A 72 2.92 -28.86 -2.71
N GLN A 73 1.84 -28.76 -3.49
CA GLN A 73 1.14 -27.51 -3.74
C GLN A 73 0.13 -27.20 -2.63
N PHE A 74 -0.04 -25.93 -2.30
CA PHE A 74 -1.01 -25.44 -1.32
C PHE A 74 -1.33 -23.97 -1.58
N ASN A 75 -2.37 -23.42 -0.94
CA ASN A 75 -2.73 -22.02 -1.11
C ASN A 75 -1.90 -21.12 -0.16
N ILE A 76 -0.90 -20.43 -0.71
CA ILE A 76 0.02 -19.54 0.02
C ILE A 76 -0.72 -18.33 0.65
N ASN A 77 -1.84 -17.91 0.07
CA ASN A 77 -2.65 -16.79 0.57
C ASN A 77 -3.51 -17.19 1.79
N SER A 78 -3.71 -18.48 2.04
CA SER A 78 -4.47 -18.97 3.18
C SER A 78 -3.60 -19.04 4.43
N THR A 79 -3.88 -18.18 5.41
CA THR A 79 -3.16 -18.14 6.69
C THR A 79 -3.26 -19.45 7.47
N LYS A 80 -4.38 -20.18 7.34
CA LYS A 80 -4.61 -21.47 7.99
C LYS A 80 -3.70 -22.55 7.42
N GLN A 81 -3.74 -22.76 6.10
CA GLN A 81 -2.90 -23.78 5.43
C GLN A 81 -1.42 -23.50 5.63
N LEU A 82 -1.02 -22.23 5.51
CA LEU A 82 0.36 -21.82 5.71
C LEU A 82 0.84 -22.03 7.16
N GLY A 83 -0.04 -21.80 8.14
CA GLY A 83 0.26 -22.08 9.55
C GLY A 83 0.42 -23.58 9.82
N ASP A 84 -0.43 -24.41 9.22
CA ASP A 84 -0.35 -25.87 9.35
C ASP A 84 0.96 -26.42 8.75
N ILE A 85 1.42 -25.88 7.61
CA ILE A 85 2.69 -26.30 6.99
C ILE A 85 3.90 -25.82 7.80
N LEU A 86 3.94 -24.55 8.19
CA LEU A 86 5.07 -23.98 8.92
C LEU A 86 5.27 -24.61 10.31
N PHE A 87 4.17 -24.88 11.03
CA PHE A 87 4.23 -25.32 12.44
C PHE A 87 3.84 -26.78 12.64
N GLY A 88 3.07 -27.37 11.73
CA GLY A 88 2.74 -28.79 11.76
C GLY A 88 3.82 -29.64 11.09
N GLU A 89 4.08 -29.40 9.81
CA GLU A 89 4.99 -30.22 9.00
C GLU A 89 6.45 -29.86 9.23
N LEU A 90 6.81 -28.58 9.04
CA LEU A 90 8.17 -28.07 9.22
C LEU A 90 8.58 -27.92 10.69
N LYS A 91 7.61 -28.05 11.61
CA LYS A 91 7.79 -27.99 13.08
C LYS A 91 8.64 -26.79 13.54
N LEU A 92 8.48 -25.64 12.90
CA LEU A 92 9.18 -24.42 13.29
C LEU A 92 8.67 -23.92 14.66
N PRO A 93 9.52 -23.32 15.50
CA PRO A 93 9.10 -22.85 16.82
C PRO A 93 8.30 -21.55 16.69
N SER A 94 6.97 -21.58 16.77
CA SER A 94 6.16 -20.35 16.94
C SER A 94 5.58 -20.18 18.34
N GLY A 95 5.65 -18.92 18.79
CA GLY A 95 5.33 -18.51 20.14
C GLY A 95 3.89 -18.10 20.43
N LYS A 96 2.94 -18.12 19.48
CA LYS A 96 1.55 -17.68 19.76
C LYS A 96 0.49 -18.44 18.94
N LYS A 97 -0.35 -19.22 19.64
CA LYS A 97 -1.62 -19.74 19.13
C LYS A 97 -2.74 -18.76 19.42
N THR A 98 -3.57 -18.46 18.43
CA THR A 98 -4.80 -17.68 18.58
C THR A 98 -6.02 -18.59 18.55
N LYS A 99 -7.18 -18.10 19.00
CA LYS A 99 -8.44 -18.89 19.05
C LYS A 99 -8.85 -19.50 17.70
N THR A 100 -8.38 -18.94 16.58
CA THR A 100 -8.70 -19.34 15.21
C THR A 100 -7.57 -20.08 14.48
N GLY A 101 -6.42 -20.30 15.12
CA GLY A 101 -5.28 -21.02 14.52
C GLY A 101 -3.91 -20.44 14.89
N TYR A 102 -2.88 -20.89 14.18
CA TYR A 102 -1.51 -20.36 14.31
C TYR A 102 -1.43 -18.92 13.78
N SER A 103 -0.74 -18.04 14.51
CA SER A 103 -0.50 -16.67 14.05
C SER A 103 0.62 -16.63 13.02
N VAL A 104 0.27 -16.27 11.78
CA VAL A 104 1.21 -16.13 10.64
C VAL A 104 1.42 -14.66 10.28
N SER A 105 1.65 -13.84 11.32
CA SER A 105 1.95 -12.41 11.21
C SER A 105 3.32 -12.19 10.57
N ALA A 106 3.54 -11.03 9.94
CA ALA A 106 4.85 -10.68 9.38
C ALA A 106 5.96 -10.80 10.44
N ASP A 107 5.77 -10.22 11.63
CA ASP A 107 6.74 -10.24 12.73
C ASP A 107 7.12 -11.67 13.18
N VAL A 108 6.15 -12.58 13.18
CA VAL A 108 6.38 -13.99 13.57
C VAL A 108 7.23 -14.70 12.52
N ILE A 109 6.97 -14.45 11.23
CA ILE A 109 7.73 -15.06 10.13
C ILE A 109 9.12 -14.44 10.05
N GLU A 110 9.27 -13.14 10.33
CA GLU A 110 10.58 -12.48 10.37
C GLU A 110 11.49 -13.06 11.45
N GLY A 111 10.94 -13.41 12.62
CA GLY A 111 11.67 -14.11 13.68
C GLY A 111 12.09 -15.55 13.32
N LEU A 112 11.61 -16.08 12.19
CA LEU A 112 11.93 -17.42 11.68
C LEU A 112 12.89 -17.39 10.48
N ARG A 113 13.37 -16.21 10.06
CA ARG A 113 14.37 -16.09 8.99
C ARG A 113 15.61 -16.93 9.30
N GLY A 114 16.17 -17.56 8.27
CA GLY A 114 17.35 -18.41 8.39
C GLY A 114 17.11 -19.80 9.01
N LYS A 115 15.89 -20.15 9.43
CA LYS A 115 15.58 -21.52 9.89
C LYS A 115 15.23 -22.46 8.75
N HIS A 116 14.59 -21.96 7.70
CA HIS A 116 14.19 -22.75 6.55
C HIS A 116 14.15 -21.87 5.29
N PRO A 117 14.65 -22.34 4.13
CA PRO A 117 14.68 -21.55 2.89
C PRO A 117 13.29 -21.05 2.45
N MET A 118 12.25 -21.84 2.72
CA MET A 118 10.85 -21.47 2.43
C MET A 118 10.42 -20.17 3.12
N VAL A 119 10.95 -19.85 4.32
CA VAL A 119 10.57 -18.65 5.07
C VAL A 119 11.00 -17.38 4.33
N ASP A 120 12.21 -17.38 3.78
CA ASP A 120 12.76 -16.23 3.06
C ASP A 120 12.00 -16.00 1.74
N SER A 121 11.76 -17.08 0.96
CA SER A 121 10.95 -17.01 -0.26
C SER A 121 9.50 -16.58 0.02
N LEU A 122 8.90 -17.02 1.14
CA LEU A 122 7.56 -16.64 1.55
C LEU A 122 7.44 -15.15 1.92
N LEU A 123 8.43 -14.62 2.64
CA LEU A 123 8.46 -13.20 2.99
C LEU A 123 8.53 -12.34 1.73
N GLU A 124 9.39 -12.71 0.77
CA GLU A 124 9.47 -12.00 -0.51
C GLU A 124 8.18 -12.15 -1.32
N TYR A 125 7.58 -13.34 -1.38
CA TYR A 125 6.31 -13.59 -2.06
C TYR A 125 5.20 -12.66 -1.53
N ARG A 126 5.07 -12.53 -0.20
CA ARG A 126 4.04 -11.66 0.41
C ARG A 126 4.28 -10.19 0.08
N GLN A 127 5.53 -9.74 0.07
CA GLN A 127 5.88 -8.37 -0.29
C GLN A 127 5.51 -8.08 -1.75
N LEU A 128 5.90 -8.96 -2.68
CA LEU A 128 5.61 -8.76 -4.10
C LEU A 128 4.12 -8.86 -4.42
N THR A 129 3.42 -9.82 -3.83
CA THR A 129 1.96 -9.97 -4.00
C THR A 129 1.22 -8.74 -3.49
N LYS A 130 1.65 -8.14 -2.38
CA LYS A 130 1.06 -6.89 -1.88
C LYS A 130 1.36 -5.71 -2.81
N LEU A 131 2.58 -5.61 -3.31
CA LEU A 131 2.97 -4.59 -4.29
C LEU A 131 2.13 -4.67 -5.56
N LYS A 132 1.96 -5.88 -6.11
CA LYS A 132 1.13 -6.12 -7.29
C LYS A 132 -0.35 -5.79 -7.01
N SER A 133 -0.97 -6.49 -6.06
CA SER A 133 -2.42 -6.38 -5.81
C SER A 133 -2.88 -4.98 -5.40
N THR A 134 -2.13 -4.31 -4.51
CA THR A 134 -2.58 -3.05 -3.90
C THR A 134 -2.18 -1.84 -4.72
N TYR A 135 -1.00 -1.86 -5.33
CA TYR A 135 -0.48 -0.69 -6.03
C TYR A 135 -0.57 -0.84 -7.54
N VAL A 136 -0.19 -1.98 -8.14
CA VAL A 136 -0.23 -2.10 -9.60
C VAL A 136 -1.66 -2.33 -10.08
N ASP A 137 -2.30 -3.39 -9.61
CA ASP A 137 -3.66 -3.76 -10.03
C ASP A 137 -4.68 -2.70 -9.59
N GLY A 138 -4.53 -2.20 -8.35
CA GLY A 138 -5.37 -1.13 -7.80
C GLY A 138 -5.26 0.19 -8.57
N LEU A 139 -4.04 0.60 -8.94
CA LEU A 139 -3.88 1.82 -9.76
C LEU A 139 -4.39 1.60 -11.18
N LEU A 140 -4.11 0.45 -11.82
CA LEU A 140 -4.63 0.17 -13.15
C LEU A 140 -6.17 0.19 -13.19
N ALA A 141 -6.83 -0.35 -12.16
CA ALA A 141 -8.30 -0.40 -12.07
C ALA A 141 -8.95 0.98 -11.90
N LEU A 142 -8.27 1.92 -11.24
CA LEU A 142 -8.77 3.28 -11.01
C LEU A 142 -8.47 4.23 -12.19
N MET A 143 -7.76 3.76 -13.21
CA MET A 143 -7.30 4.58 -14.33
C MET A 143 -8.44 4.89 -15.29
N ASP A 144 -8.61 6.18 -15.60
CA ASP A 144 -9.50 6.58 -16.68
C ASP A 144 -8.87 6.18 -18.02
N PRO A 145 -9.56 5.36 -18.84
CA PRO A 145 -9.01 4.80 -20.08
C PRO A 145 -8.85 5.84 -21.19
N VAL A 146 -9.52 6.99 -21.10
CA VAL A 146 -9.48 8.06 -22.11
C VAL A 146 -8.37 9.06 -21.78
N THR A 147 -8.21 9.40 -20.50
CA THR A 147 -7.27 10.45 -20.08
C THR A 147 -5.92 9.91 -19.57
N GLY A 148 -5.84 8.61 -19.24
CA GLY A 148 -4.64 8.01 -18.64
C GLY A 148 -4.31 8.58 -17.25
N ARG A 149 -5.30 9.21 -16.61
CA ARG A 149 -5.16 9.87 -15.31
C ARG A 149 -5.97 9.16 -14.25
N GLN A 150 -5.44 9.18 -13.05
CA GLN A 150 -6.14 8.85 -11.82
C GLN A 150 -6.75 10.12 -11.27
N ARG A 151 -8.07 10.21 -11.29
CA ARG A 151 -8.77 11.19 -10.47
C ARG A 151 -8.99 10.58 -9.10
N TRP A 152 -8.62 11.29 -8.04
CA TRP A 152 -9.10 10.91 -6.73
C TRP A 152 -10.61 11.09 -6.75
N ASP A 153 -11.39 10.07 -6.39
CA ASP A 153 -12.79 10.26 -6.10
C ASP A 153 -13.01 10.00 -4.61
N GLY A 154 -13.63 10.95 -3.92
CA GLY A 154 -13.91 10.86 -2.49
C GLY A 154 -14.79 9.66 -2.08
N ARG A 155 -15.18 8.76 -3.00
CA ARG A 155 -16.00 7.58 -2.71
C ARG A 155 -15.23 6.43 -2.08
N SER A 156 -13.90 6.47 -2.10
CA SER A 156 -13.05 5.40 -1.56
C SER A 156 -13.01 5.33 -0.02
N GLY A 157 -13.77 6.16 0.71
CA GLY A 157 -14.03 6.00 2.16
C GLY A 157 -12.81 6.03 3.08
N GLY A 158 -11.65 6.46 2.58
CA GLY A 158 -10.37 6.53 3.28
C GLY A 158 -9.36 7.34 2.46
N PRO A 159 -8.17 7.66 3.03
CA PRO A 159 -7.09 8.25 2.24
C PRO A 159 -6.89 7.39 0.99
N SER A 160 -6.83 8.02 -0.18
CA SER A 160 -6.70 7.31 -1.45
C SER A 160 -5.52 6.32 -1.38
N LEU A 161 -5.51 5.26 -2.18
CA LEU A 161 -4.33 4.38 -2.26
C LEU A 161 -3.03 5.16 -2.51
N LEU A 162 -3.10 6.37 -3.09
CA LEU A 162 -1.99 7.31 -3.22
C LEU A 162 -1.61 7.99 -1.91
N ILE A 163 -2.57 8.47 -1.13
CA ILE A 163 -2.31 9.02 0.21
C ILE A 163 -1.84 7.90 1.13
N GLN A 164 -2.37 6.68 1.02
CA GLN A 164 -1.88 5.54 1.78
C GLN A 164 -0.48 5.11 1.31
N ALA A 165 -0.18 5.18 0.01
CA ALA A 165 1.18 4.98 -0.51
C ALA A 165 2.17 6.07 -0.03
N MET A 166 1.71 7.31 0.13
CA MET A 166 2.51 8.46 0.57
C MET A 166 2.63 8.57 2.10
N CYS A 167 1.59 8.18 2.85
CA CYS A 167 1.51 8.24 4.31
C CYS A 167 1.96 6.94 4.99
N CYS A 168 1.98 5.80 4.29
CA CYS A 168 2.71 4.64 4.77
C CYS A 168 4.20 4.90 4.65
N SER A 169 4.79 5.40 5.73
CA SER A 169 6.20 5.15 6.03
C SER A 169 6.47 3.66 5.77
N PRO A 170 7.55 3.29 5.05
CA PRO A 170 7.94 1.90 4.90
C PRO A 170 7.98 1.26 6.29
N PRO A 171 7.62 -0.04 6.45
CA PRO A 171 7.65 -0.68 7.76
C PRO A 171 9.02 -0.43 8.38
N THR A 172 9.02 0.32 9.47
CA THR A 172 10.22 0.67 10.22
C THR A 172 10.72 -0.59 10.90
N THR A 173 11.57 -1.32 10.22
CA THR A 173 12.50 -2.25 10.84
C THR A 173 13.90 -2.01 10.27
N HIS A 174 14.81 -1.66 11.17
CA HIS A 174 16.24 -1.47 10.94
C HIS A 174 16.83 -2.66 10.15
N SER A 175 17.00 -2.52 8.84
CA SER A 175 18.05 -3.23 8.08
C SER A 175 18.37 -2.46 6.80
N SER A 176 19.61 -1.95 6.76
CA SER A 176 20.08 -0.81 5.97
C SER A 176 20.34 -1.06 4.47
N SER A 177 19.64 -1.97 3.78
CA SER A 177 20.00 -2.26 2.37
C SER A 177 18.87 -2.36 1.35
N TYR A 178 17.61 -2.51 1.78
CA TYR A 178 16.51 -2.86 0.85
C TYR A 178 15.57 -1.71 0.49
N ALA A 179 15.62 -0.59 1.22
CA ALA A 179 14.77 0.59 0.99
C ALA A 179 15.17 1.44 -0.24
N SER A 180 16.27 1.12 -0.93
CA SER A 180 16.84 1.99 -1.97
C SER A 180 16.46 1.60 -3.41
N TRP A 181 16.09 0.36 -3.72
CA TRP A 181 15.95 -0.06 -5.14
C TRP A 181 14.50 -0.22 -5.63
N ARG A 182 13.54 -0.59 -4.76
CA ARG A 182 12.13 -0.88 -5.16
C ARG A 182 11.21 0.36 -5.08
N THR A 183 11.40 1.26 -4.12
CA THR A 183 10.68 2.54 -3.96
C THR A 183 11.10 3.59 -5.00
N LEU A 184 12.38 3.64 -5.39
CA LEU A 184 12.92 4.59 -6.39
C LEU A 184 12.41 4.34 -7.82
N ARG A 185 11.91 3.14 -8.13
CA ARG A 185 11.33 2.84 -9.45
C ARG A 185 9.85 3.20 -9.54
N MET A 186 9.11 3.07 -8.45
CA MET A 186 7.74 3.60 -8.39
C MET A 186 7.77 5.12 -8.57
N SER A 187 8.68 5.86 -7.94
CA SER A 187 8.80 7.30 -8.19
C SER A 187 9.16 7.66 -9.64
N ARG A 188 9.89 6.80 -10.37
CA ARG A 188 10.13 7.01 -11.81
C ARG A 188 8.88 6.91 -12.67
N ALA A 189 7.87 6.12 -12.28
CA ALA A 189 6.56 6.11 -12.95
C ALA A 189 5.85 7.47 -12.83
N TRP A 190 6.16 8.23 -11.78
CA TRP A 190 5.61 9.56 -11.51
C TRP A 190 6.43 10.67 -12.16
N LEU A 191 7.76 10.50 -12.26
CA LEU A 191 8.70 11.58 -12.57
C LEU A 191 8.78 12.01 -14.04
N LYS A 192 8.28 11.21 -15.00
CA LYS A 192 8.35 11.61 -16.42
C LYS A 192 7.49 12.84 -16.76
N HIS A 193 6.53 13.22 -15.92
CA HIS A 193 5.69 14.42 -16.10
C HIS A 193 5.95 15.53 -15.07
N SER A 194 6.93 15.38 -14.18
CA SER A 194 7.26 16.38 -13.14
C SER A 194 7.73 17.73 -13.68
N ALA A 195 8.04 17.84 -14.98
CA ALA A 195 8.33 19.14 -15.60
C ALA A 195 7.12 20.11 -15.63
N LYS A 196 5.89 19.62 -15.40
CA LYS A 196 4.67 20.46 -15.31
C LYS A 196 4.18 20.72 -13.88
N VAL A 197 4.76 20.10 -12.85
CA VAL A 197 4.46 20.40 -11.43
C VAL A 197 5.34 21.57 -10.96
N ARG A 198 5.36 22.65 -11.74
CA ARG A 198 6.10 23.90 -11.43
C ARG A 198 5.15 25.09 -11.25
N ILE A 199 3.88 24.81 -11.01
CA ILE A 199 2.83 25.82 -10.86
C ILE A 199 2.13 25.50 -9.55
N PHE A 200 1.91 26.52 -8.71
CA PHE A 200 1.27 26.50 -7.39
C PHE A 200 2.18 26.45 -6.14
N ILE A 201 3.30 27.17 -6.16
CA ILE A 201 3.74 27.93 -4.96
C ILE A 201 4.27 29.28 -5.44
N GLN A 202 3.37 30.24 -5.64
CA GLN A 202 3.66 31.66 -5.76
C GLN A 202 2.44 32.46 -5.33
#